data_AF-A0A0H5PYR5-F1
#
_entry.id   AF-A0A0H5PYR5-F1
#
_cell.length_a   1.000
_cell.length_b   1.000
_cell.length_c   1.000
_cell.angle_alpha   90.00
_cell.angle_beta   90.00
_cell.angle_gamma   90.00
#
_symmetry.space_group_name_H-M   'P 1'
#
loop_
_entity.id
_entity.type
_entity.pdbx_description
1 polymer ?
#
loop_
_entity_poly.entity_id
_entity_poly.type
_entity_poly.pdbx_seq_one_letter_code
_entity_poly.pdbx_strand_id
1 'polypeptide(L)'
;MPPAPPEKAQPMRIEIRTTDEEKRHWQKIAENKGVSLSELVRSSLGGLRLRKRREAPKVAPELLRELARIGNNLNQLAHAANRRQPLESVALLIRLVEIDRELAAIRAAHERPDDAD
;
A
#
# COMPACT_ATOMS: atom_id res chain seq x y z
N MET A 1 31.38 11.18 -18.84
CA MET A 1 31.29 9.94 -18.05
C MET A 1 30.53 10.29 -16.76
N PRO A 2 29.28 9.83 -16.60
CA PRO A 2 28.55 10.06 -15.34
C PRO A 2 29.23 9.30 -14.20
N PRO A 3 29.25 9.84 -12.97
CA PRO A 3 29.81 9.16 -11.81
C PRO A 3 29.04 7.86 -11.53
N ALA A 4 29.78 6.81 -11.19
CA ALA A 4 29.23 5.50 -10.87
C ALA A 4 28.19 5.63 -9.73
N PRO A 5 27.04 4.93 -9.81
CA PRO A 5 26.06 4.94 -8.75
C PRO A 5 26.70 4.46 -7.43
N PRO A 6 26.32 5.03 -6.27
CA PRO A 6 26.92 4.69 -5.00
C PRO A 6 26.76 3.19 -4.72
N GLU A 7 27.86 2.57 -4.33
CA GLU A 7 27.97 1.15 -4.00
C GLU A 7 26.91 0.81 -2.93
N LYS A 8 26.12 -0.24 -3.19
CA LYS A 8 25.02 -0.66 -2.31
C LYS A 8 25.60 -1.06 -0.95
N ALA A 9 25.55 -0.16 0.03
CA ALA A 9 25.99 -0.43 1.39
C ALA A 9 25.23 -1.64 1.96
N GLN A 10 25.95 -2.70 2.31
CA GLN A 10 25.35 -3.89 2.88
C GLN A 10 24.81 -3.59 4.29
N PRO A 11 23.61 -4.07 4.64
CA PRO A 11 23.05 -3.84 5.96
C PRO A 11 23.88 -4.59 7.03
N MET A 12 24.56 -3.84 7.90
CA MET A 12 25.24 -4.41 9.07
C MET A 12 24.28 -4.50 10.26
N ARG A 13 24.33 -5.63 10.99
CA ARG A 13 23.51 -5.89 12.17
C ARG A 13 24.27 -5.49 13.44
N ILE A 14 23.64 -4.67 14.27
CA ILE A 14 24.14 -4.27 15.58
C ILE A 14 23.33 -5.01 16.64
N GLU A 15 24.01 -5.70 17.55
CA GLU A 15 23.40 -6.33 18.73
C GLU A 15 23.66 -5.47 19.96
N ILE A 16 22.62 -5.22 20.76
CA ILE A 16 22.71 -4.48 22.02
C ILE A 16 22.19 -5.42 23.11
N ARG A 17 22.99 -5.59 24.18
CA ARG A 17 22.52 -6.30 25.37
C ARG A 17 21.60 -5.38 26.15
N THR A 18 20.41 -5.87 26.49
CA THR A 18 19.38 -5.12 27.20
C THR A 18 18.75 -6.01 28.25
N THR A 19 18.19 -5.41 29.28
CA THR A 19 17.23 -6.07 30.16
C THR A 19 15.85 -6.14 29.49
N ASP A 20 14.98 -7.01 30.02
CA ASP A 20 13.60 -7.12 29.51
C ASP A 20 12.79 -5.84 29.72
N GLU A 21 13.05 -5.12 30.81
CA GLU A 21 12.39 -3.86 31.15
C GLU A 21 12.77 -2.75 30.17
N GLU A 22 14.06 -2.60 29.86
CA GLU A 22 14.56 -1.64 28.88
C GLU A 22 13.98 -1.91 27.50
N LYS A 23 13.97 -3.18 27.07
CA LYS A 23 13.40 -3.55 25.77
C LYS A 23 11.91 -3.20 25.69
N ARG A 24 11.13 -3.49 26.74
CA ARG A 24 9.70 -3.12 26.81
C ARG A 24 9.53 -1.61 26.79
N HIS A 25 10.36 -0.88 27.52
CA HIS A 25 10.31 0.58 27.57
C HIS A 25 10.57 1.19 26.19
N TRP A 26 11.63 0.76 25.49
CA TRP A 26 11.94 1.24 24.14
C TRP A 26 10.87 0.83 23.13
N GLN A 27 10.30 -0.36 23.26
CA GLN A 27 9.19 -0.81 22.41
C GLN A 27 7.98 0.11 22.56
N LYS A 28 7.60 0.48 23.79
CA LYS A 28 6.51 1.45 24.04
C LYS A 28 6.79 2.82 23.42
N ILE A 29 8.04 3.29 23.50
CA ILE A 29 8.43 4.57 22.88
C ILE A 29 8.32 4.49 21.35
N ALA A 30 8.74 3.37 20.76
CA ALA A 30 8.67 3.15 19.32
C ALA A 30 7.22 3.13 18.83
N GLU A 31 6.35 2.40 19.54
CA GLU A 31 4.92 2.31 19.27
C GLU A 31 4.22 3.67 19.37
N ASN A 32 4.46 4.42 20.45
CA ASN A 32 3.92 5.78 20.63
C ASN A 32 4.34 6.76 19.51
N LYS A 33 5.51 6.52 18.89
CA LYS A 33 6.03 7.34 17.78
C LYS A 33 5.64 6.79 16.40
N GLY A 34 5.02 5.61 16.33
CA GLY A 34 4.64 4.94 15.09
C GLY A 34 5.82 4.49 14.24
N VAL A 35 6.97 4.20 14.87
CA VAL A 35 8.22 3.78 14.21
C VAL A 35 8.69 2.43 14.74
N SER A 36 9.58 1.76 14.00
CA SER A 36 10.19 0.51 14.47
C SER A 36 11.21 0.77 15.60
N LEU A 37 11.47 -0.24 16.44
CA LEU A 37 12.51 -0.14 17.48
C LEU A 37 13.90 0.16 16.88
N SER A 38 14.23 -0.44 15.75
CA SER A 38 15.49 -0.19 15.03
C SER A 38 15.60 1.26 14.55
N GLU A 39 14.49 1.85 14.09
CA GLU A 39 14.43 3.25 13.66
C GLU A 39 14.51 4.21 14.85
N LEU A 40 13.86 3.87 15.96
CA LEU A 40 14.02 4.57 17.23
C LEU A 40 15.50 4.58 17.66
N VAL A 41 16.17 3.43 17.72
CA VAL A 41 17.58 3.33 18.11
C VAL A 41 18.49 4.10 17.16
N ARG A 42 18.31 3.94 15.84
CA ARG A 42 19.11 4.64 14.82
C ARG A 42 18.98 6.15 14.93
N SER A 43 17.76 6.64 15.17
CA SER A 43 17.51 8.07 15.31
C SER A 43 18.13 8.67 16.58
N SER A 44 18.04 7.94 17.71
CA SER A 44 18.62 8.36 18.99
C SER A 44 20.14 8.39 18.92
N LEU A 45 20.78 7.38 18.31
CA LEU A 45 22.24 7.32 18.15
C LEU A 45 22.76 8.34 17.11
N GLY A 46 21.99 8.62 16.07
CA GLY A 46 22.37 9.57 15.01
C GLY A 46 22.04 11.04 15.32
N GLY A 47 21.44 11.36 16.48
CA GLY A 47 20.95 12.70 16.80
C GLY A 47 19.81 13.18 15.87
N LEU A 48 19.20 12.24 15.13
CA LEU A 48 18.18 12.53 14.13
C LEU A 48 16.81 12.59 14.81
N ARG A 49 16.08 13.70 14.66
CA ARG A 49 14.69 13.78 15.13
C ARG A 49 13.81 12.83 14.32
N LEU A 50 13.24 11.83 14.99
CA LEU A 50 12.20 10.98 14.42
C LEU A 50 11.03 11.85 13.98
N ARG A 51 10.78 11.89 12.67
CA ARG A 51 9.50 12.39 12.16
C ARG A 51 8.45 11.35 12.51
N LYS A 52 7.42 11.77 13.25
CA LYS A 52 6.23 10.96 13.49
C LYS A 52 5.68 10.53 12.13
N ARG A 53 5.56 9.23 11.90
CA ARG A 53 4.89 8.72 10.71
C ARG A 53 3.47 9.30 10.70
N ARG A 54 3.09 9.96 9.62
CA ARG A 54 1.67 10.32 9.44
C ARG A 54 0.90 9.01 9.37
N GLU A 55 0.04 8.78 10.34
CA GLU A 55 -0.92 7.68 10.26
C GLU A 55 -1.72 7.88 8.98
N ALA A 56 -1.77 6.82 8.17
CA ALA A 56 -2.66 6.83 7.02
C ALA A 56 -4.09 7.06 7.54
N PRO A 57 -4.92 7.85 6.85
CA PRO A 57 -6.31 8.05 7.24
C PRO A 57 -6.97 6.68 7.46
N LYS A 58 -7.81 6.58 8.50
CA LYS A 58 -8.59 5.35 8.74
C LYS A 58 -9.57 5.20 7.59
N VAL A 59 -9.24 4.32 6.64
CA VAL A 59 -10.08 3.96 5.50
C VAL A 59 -10.80 2.65 5.81
N ALA A 60 -12.08 2.54 5.44
CA ALA A 60 -12.84 1.31 5.56
C ALA A 60 -12.10 0.16 4.83
N PRO A 61 -11.84 -0.99 5.49
CA PRO A 61 -11.16 -2.12 4.87
C PRO A 61 -11.80 -2.59 3.56
N GLU A 62 -13.12 -2.45 3.45
CA GLU A 62 -13.93 -2.79 2.29
C GLU A 62 -13.54 -1.93 1.09
N LEU A 63 -13.34 -0.62 1.31
CA LEU A 63 -12.91 0.30 0.24
C LEU A 63 -11.51 -0.01 -0.27
N LEU A 64 -10.60 -0.43 0.63
CA LEU A 64 -9.26 -0.86 0.25
C LEU A 64 -9.27 -2.15 -0.58
N ARG A 65 -10.15 -3.10 -0.24
CA ARG A 65 -10.33 -4.33 -1.02
C ARG A 65 -10.88 -4.03 -2.41
N GLU A 66 -11.87 -3.15 -2.51
CA GLU A 66 -12.42 -2.72 -3.79
C GLU A 66 -11.38 -2.01 -4.66
N LEU A 67 -10.59 -1.11 -4.08
CA LEU A 67 -9.53 -0.43 -4.81
C LEU A 67 -8.46 -1.42 -5.31
N ALA A 68 -8.10 -2.41 -4.50
CA ALA A 68 -7.20 -3.48 -4.92
C ALA A 68 -7.79 -4.33 -6.06
N ARG A 69 -9.10 -4.62 -6.01
CA ARG A 69 -9.82 -5.34 -7.08
C ARG A 69 -9.80 -4.57 -8.40
N ILE A 70 -10.06 -3.26 -8.35
CA ILE A 70 -9.97 -2.37 -9.52
C ILE A 70 -8.55 -2.36 -10.10
N GLY A 71 -7.53 -2.19 -9.24
CA GLY A 71 -6.13 -2.20 -9.66
C GLY A 71 -5.72 -3.52 -10.33
N ASN A 72 -6.18 -4.65 -9.80
CA ASN A 72 -5.93 -5.97 -10.39
C ASN A 72 -6.57 -6.11 -11.79
N ASN A 73 -7.79 -5.62 -11.97
CA ASN A 73 -8.47 -5.65 -13.28
C ASN A 73 -7.73 -4.80 -14.31
N LEU A 74 -7.30 -3.60 -13.93
CA LEU A 74 -6.49 -2.73 -14.80
C LEU A 74 -5.15 -3.39 -15.19
N ASN A 75 -4.50 -4.07 -14.24
CA ASN A 75 -3.25 -4.76 -14.52
C ASN A 75 -3.44 -5.95 -15.48
N GLN A 76 -4.57 -6.66 -15.38
CA GLN A 76 -4.92 -7.73 -16.33
C GLN A 76 -5.16 -7.19 -17.73
N LEU A 77 -5.87 -6.06 -17.87
CA LEU A 77 -6.08 -5.38 -19.14
C LEU A 77 -4.77 -4.90 -19.75
N ALA A 78 -3.89 -4.28 -18.94
CA ALA A 78 -2.57 -3.87 -19.39
C ALA A 78 -1.74 -5.07 -19.86
N HIS A 79 -1.75 -6.18 -19.13
CA HIS A 79 -1.08 -7.41 -19.53
C HIS A 79 -1.65 -8.02 -20.82
N ALA A 80 -2.96 -7.96 -21.03
CA ALA A 80 -3.61 -8.43 -22.24
C ALA A 80 -3.25 -7.56 -23.45
N ALA A 81 -3.30 -6.24 -23.30
CA ALA A 81 -2.91 -5.28 -24.34
C ALA A 81 -1.42 -5.39 -24.70
N ASN A 82 -0.55 -5.57 -23.70
CA ASN A 82 0.90 -5.69 -23.89
C ASN A 82 1.32 -7.00 -24.57
N ARG A 83 0.44 -8.02 -24.62
CA ARG A 83 0.78 -9.34 -25.18
C ARG A 83 0.80 -9.40 -26.72
N ARG A 84 0.43 -8.34 -27.45
CA ARG A 84 0.49 -8.24 -28.93
C ARG A 84 0.01 -9.52 -29.68
N GLN A 85 -0.92 -10.27 -29.10
CA GLN A 85 -1.66 -11.32 -29.78
C GLN A 85 -3.02 -10.73 -30.16
N PRO A 86 -3.60 -11.10 -31.32
CA PRO A 86 -4.96 -10.69 -31.64
C PRO A 86 -5.88 -11.20 -30.53
N LEU A 87 -6.34 -10.28 -29.69
CA LEU A 87 -7.37 -10.57 -28.70
C LEU A 87 -8.61 -10.90 -29.52
N GLU A 88 -9.11 -12.12 -29.39
CA GLU A 88 -10.44 -12.53 -29.86
C GLU A 88 -11.43 -11.47 -29.39
N SER A 89 -11.86 -10.60 -30.31
CA SER A 89 -12.60 -9.38 -29.97
C SER A 89 -13.91 -9.69 -29.25
N VAL A 90 -14.43 -10.91 -29.49
CA VAL A 90 -15.57 -11.50 -28.80
C VAL A 90 -15.29 -11.70 -27.30
N ALA A 91 -14.12 -12.21 -26.91
CA ALA A 91 -13.77 -12.44 -25.50
C ALA A 91 -13.60 -11.11 -24.74
N LEU A 92 -13.05 -10.09 -25.40
CA LEU A 92 -12.95 -8.73 -24.85
C LEU A 92 -14.34 -8.11 -24.64
N LEU A 93 -15.22 -8.25 -25.63
CA LEU A 93 -16.61 -7.75 -25.55
C LEU A 93 -17.39 -8.41 -24.43
N ILE A 94 -17.28 -9.74 -24.26
CA ILE A 94 -17.89 -10.46 -23.14
C ILE A 94 -17.42 -9.86 -21.80
N ARG A 95 -16.09 -9.65 -21.66
CA ARG A 95 -15.53 -9.11 -20.42
C ARG A 95 -15.98 -7.68 -20.13
N LEU A 96 -16.11 -6.85 -21.17
CA LEU A 96 -16.61 -5.48 -21.02
C LEU A 96 -18.08 -5.46 -20.62
N VAL A 97 -18.91 -6.35 -21.19
CA VAL A 97 -20.32 -6.51 -20.79
C VAL A 97 -20.46 -7.00 -19.35
N GLU A 98 -19.59 -7.91 -18.90
CA GLU A 98 -19.55 -8.36 -17.50
C GLU A 98 -19.25 -7.19 -16.55
N ILE A 99 -18.23 -6.38 -16.87
CA ILE A 99 -17.86 -5.20 -16.08
C ILE A 99 -19.02 -4.19 -16.04
N ASP A 100 -19.66 -3.92 -17.17
CA ASP A 100 -20.77 -2.97 -17.26
C ASP A 100 -21.96 -3.40 -16.37
N ARG A 101 -22.28 -4.71 -16.35
CA ARG A 101 -23.33 -5.27 -15.49
C ARG A 101 -22.98 -5.18 -14.00
N GLU A 102 -21.75 -5.51 -13.62
CA GLU A 102 -21.29 -5.38 -12.24
C GLU A 102 -21.34 -3.92 -11.77
N LEU A 103 -20.93 -2.98 -12.62
CA LEU A 103 -20.99 -1.55 -12.34
C LEU A 103 -22.44 -1.05 -12.24
N ALA A 104 -23.33 -1.51 -13.10
CA ALA A 104 -24.75 -1.18 -13.02
C ALA A 104 -25.39 -1.68 -11.72
N ALA A 105 -25.05 -2.89 -11.28
CA ALA A 105 -25.53 -3.45 -10.01
C ALA A 105 -25.01 -2.66 -8.80
N ILE A 106 -23.72 -2.28 -8.81
CA ILE A 106 -23.13 -1.44 -7.76
C ILE A 106 -23.82 -0.07 -7.73
N ARG A 107 -24.05 0.56 -8.89
CA ARG A 107 -24.77 1.84 -9.00
C ARG A 107 -26.18 1.73 -8.43
N ALA A 108 -26.97 0.74 -8.86
CA ALA A 108 -28.33 0.56 -8.36
C ALA A 108 -28.37 0.32 -6.83
N ALA A 109 -27.38 -0.38 -6.28
CA ALA A 109 -27.29 -0.60 -4.84
C ALA A 109 -26.86 0.64 -4.03
N HIS A 110 -26.30 1.65 -4.67
CA HIS A 110 -25.73 2.85 -4.02
C HIS A 110 -26.27 4.17 -4.60
N GLU A 111 -27.28 4.12 -5.47
CA GLU A 111 -28.04 5.28 -5.91
C GLU A 111 -28.84 5.74 -4.70
N ARG A 112 -28.34 6.79 -4.06
CA ARG A 112 -29.06 7.52 -3.02
C ARG A 112 -30.34 8.03 -3.69
N PRO A 113 -31.55 7.79 -3.16
CA PRO A 113 -32.73 8.46 -3.69
C PRO A 113 -32.43 9.95 -3.64
N ASP A 114 -32.54 10.61 -4.80
CA ASP A 114 -32.47 12.07 -4.89
C ASP A 114 -33.36 12.63 -3.79
N ASP A 115 -32.80 13.64 -3.13
CA ASP A 115 -33.21 14.17 -1.85
C ASP A 115 -34.73 14.32 -1.73
N ALA A 116 -35.25 13.81 -0.62
CA ALA A 116 -36.49 14.32 -0.08
C ALA A 116 -36.28 15.79 0.26
N ASP A 117 -36.83 16.67 -0.57
CA ASP A 117 -37.36 18.00 -0.23
C ASP A 117 -38.54 18.31 -1.17
#